data_AF-A0AAD1ZNQ8-F1
#
_entry.id   AF-A0AAD1ZNQ8-F1
#
_cell.length_a   1.000
_cell.length_b   1.000
_cell.length_c   1.000
_cell.angle_alpha   90.00
_cell.angle_beta   90.00
_cell.angle_gamma   90.00
#
_symmetry.space_group_name_H-M   'P 1'
#
loop_
_entity.id
_entity.type
_entity.pdbx_description
1 polymer ?
#
loop_
_entity_poly.entity_id
_entity_poly.type
_entity_poly.pdbx_seq_one_letter_code
_entity_poly.pdbx_strand_id
1 'polypeptide(L)'
;MSSVQAVILSSQLKEMLRNVDSQEISQGMYKPIKLIYHPGQSFYVIKQPAKITAVFPMRFKENTDVIIAIAFFQELVVVGSTRACAKAPHCIWSPIPPPELRGEPIEDLSTKGGFVSLGITFLLSIFLKQNNSE
;
A
#
# COMPACT_ATOMS: atom_id res chain seq x y z
N MET A 1 -17.06 -17.36 3.73
CA MET A 1 -15.64 -17.52 4.17
C MET A 1 -14.80 -16.24 4.06
N SER A 2 -15.29 -15.11 3.50
CA SER A 2 -14.47 -13.89 3.34
C SER A 2 -14.39 -12.98 4.58
N SER A 3 -15.30 -13.08 5.55
CA SER A 3 -15.36 -12.16 6.69
C SER A 3 -14.24 -12.38 7.71
N VAL A 4 -13.91 -13.63 8.05
CA VAL A 4 -12.88 -13.94 9.05
C VAL A 4 -11.49 -13.49 8.60
N GLN A 5 -11.15 -13.74 7.33
CA GLN A 5 -9.87 -13.32 6.77
C GLN A 5 -9.73 -11.79 6.73
N ALA A 6 -10.80 -11.07 6.38
CA ALA A 6 -10.82 -9.61 6.42
C ALA A 6 -10.66 -9.09 7.86
N VAL A 7 -11.27 -9.75 8.85
CA VAL A 7 -11.09 -9.40 10.28
C VAL A 7 -9.66 -9.61 10.73
N ILE A 8 -8.99 -10.70 10.33
CA ILE A 8 -7.58 -10.95 10.66
C ILE A 8 -6.66 -9.91 10.03
N LEU A 9 -6.84 -9.60 8.74
CA LEU A 9 -6.01 -8.60 8.07
C LEU A 9 -6.23 -7.19 8.61
N SER A 10 -7.49 -6.85 8.91
CA SER A 10 -7.82 -5.55 9.50
C SER A 10 -7.31 -5.40 10.93
N SER A 11 -7.25 -6.47 11.73
CA SER A 11 -6.65 -6.41 13.06
C SER A 11 -5.14 -6.19 12.99
N GLN A 12 -4.44 -6.91 12.11
CA GLN A 12 -3.01 -6.73 11.84
C GLN A 12 -2.72 -5.30 11.38
N LEU A 13 -3.51 -4.79 10.43
CA LEU A 13 -3.37 -3.42 9.95
C LEU A 13 -3.67 -2.39 11.06
N LYS A 14 -4.72 -2.62 11.87
CA LYS A 14 -5.09 -1.72 12.98
C LYS A 14 -4.00 -1.65 14.05
N GLU A 15 -3.38 -2.77 14.39
CA GLU A 15 -2.23 -2.80 15.29
C GLU A 15 -1.04 -2.06 14.68
N MET A 16 -0.79 -2.25 13.38
CA MET A 16 0.24 -1.51 12.66
C MET A 16 0.02 0.01 12.70
N LEU A 17 -1.23 0.45 12.51
CA LEU A 17 -1.64 1.85 12.55
C LEU A 17 -1.52 2.47 13.95
N ARG A 18 -1.76 1.69 15.02
CA ARG A 18 -1.63 2.17 16.41
C ARG A 18 -0.18 2.45 16.82
N ASN A 19 0.77 1.72 16.25
CA ASN A 19 2.19 1.82 16.58
C ASN A 19 2.96 2.78 15.64
N VAL A 20 2.27 3.67 14.92
CA VAL A 20 2.92 4.62 13.99
C VAL A 20 3.73 5.68 14.76
N ASP A 21 3.28 6.06 15.96
CA ASP A 21 3.94 7.07 16.78
C ASP A 21 5.17 6.51 17.54
N SER A 22 5.35 5.19 17.61
CA SER A 22 6.28 4.54 18.54
C SER A 22 7.54 3.90 17.91
N GLN A 23 7.71 3.96 16.59
CA GLN A 23 8.82 3.23 15.94
C GLN A 23 10.12 4.03 15.88
N GLU A 24 11.10 3.56 16.64
CA GLU A 24 12.51 3.97 16.61
C GLU A 24 13.12 3.84 15.21
N ILE A 25 13.73 4.94 14.77
CA ILE A 25 14.50 5.08 13.53
C ILE A 25 15.82 4.33 13.70
N SER A 26 15.83 3.03 13.45
CA SER A 26 17.10 2.32 13.25
C SER A 26 17.52 2.52 11.79
N GLN A 27 18.46 3.46 11.60
CA GLN A 27 19.31 3.58 10.41
C GLN A 27 18.58 3.64 9.06
N GLY A 28 17.86 4.73 8.80
CA GLY A 28 17.62 5.25 7.44
C GLY A 28 16.75 4.42 6.48
N MET A 29 16.35 3.19 6.83
CA MET A 29 15.51 2.32 5.99
C MET A 29 14.31 1.83 6.80
N TYR A 30 13.11 2.24 6.37
CA TYR A 30 11.86 1.75 6.94
C TYR A 30 11.65 0.29 6.54
N LYS A 31 11.71 -0.64 7.51
CA LYS A 31 11.56 -2.07 7.24
C LYS A 31 10.14 -2.38 6.73
N PRO A 32 9.99 -2.95 5.52
CA PRO A 32 8.69 -3.39 5.02
C PRO A 32 8.14 -4.54 5.86
N ILE A 33 6.83 -4.55 6.05
CA ILE A 33 6.11 -5.67 6.67
C ILE A 33 5.30 -6.37 5.59
N LYS A 34 5.64 -7.63 5.30
CA LYS A 34 4.92 -8.46 4.34
C LYS A 34 3.63 -8.99 4.95
N LEU A 35 2.50 -8.74 4.27
CA LEU A 35 1.19 -9.28 4.60
C LEU A 35 0.74 -10.23 3.50
N ILE A 36 0.35 -11.44 3.87
CA ILE A 36 -0.11 -12.49 2.95
C ILE A 36 -1.61 -12.63 3.12
N TYR A 37 -2.38 -12.27 2.10
CA TYR A 37 -3.83 -12.47 2.09
C TYR A 37 -4.24 -13.67 1.23
N HIS A 38 -3.46 -14.05 0.23
CA HIS A 38 -3.70 -15.28 -0.53
C HIS A 38 -2.34 -15.90 -0.90
N PRO A 39 -2.22 -17.23 -1.00
CA PRO A 39 -1.00 -17.85 -1.53
C PRO A 39 -0.58 -17.22 -2.86
N GLY A 40 0.65 -16.71 -2.94
CA GLY A 40 1.17 -16.01 -4.11
C GLY A 40 0.69 -14.57 -4.30
N GLN A 41 -0.13 -14.04 -3.38
CA GLN A 41 -0.50 -12.62 -3.34
C GLN A 41 -0.20 -12.04 -1.96
N SER A 42 0.95 -11.38 -1.88
CA SER A 42 1.36 -10.58 -0.74
C SER A 42 1.37 -9.11 -1.11
N PHE A 43 1.23 -8.26 -0.11
CA PHE A 43 1.50 -6.83 -0.20
C PHE A 43 2.38 -6.41 0.97
N TYR A 44 3.01 -5.25 0.84
CA TYR A 44 3.95 -4.73 1.81
C TYR A 44 3.41 -3.48 2.45
N VAL A 45 3.59 -3.35 3.76
CA VAL A 45 3.25 -2.13 4.50
C VAL A 45 4.54 -1.52 5.01
N ILE A 46 4.81 -0.30 4.59
CA ILE A 46 5.98 0.49 5.01
C ILE A 46 5.47 1.62 5.89
N LYS A 47 5.95 1.67 7.12
CA LYS A 47 5.60 2.71 8.10
C LYS A 47 6.63 3.83 8.07
N GLN A 48 6.16 5.06 7.98
CA GLN A 48 6.96 6.28 8.06
C GLN A 48 6.31 7.24 9.09
N PRO A 49 7.05 8.19 9.69
CA PRO A 49 6.56 9.01 10.81
C PRO A 49 5.26 9.79 10.58
N ALA A 50 4.86 10.05 9.32
CA ALA A 50 3.64 10.78 8.98
C ALA A 50 2.76 10.07 7.91
N LYS A 51 3.18 8.88 7.48
CA LYS A 51 2.60 8.20 6.32
C LYS A 51 2.80 6.69 6.44
N ILE A 52 1.77 5.93 6.08
CA ILE A 52 1.92 4.52 5.74
C ILE A 52 1.82 4.38 4.24
N THR A 53 2.70 3.57 3.65
CA THR A 53 2.60 3.18 2.25
C THR A 53 2.32 1.69 2.16
N ALA A 54 1.22 1.32 1.52
CA ALA A 54 0.93 -0.05 1.13
C ALA A 54 1.36 -0.28 -0.32
N VAL A 55 2.24 -1.24 -0.56
CA VAL A 55 2.78 -1.58 -1.89
C VAL A 55 2.27 -2.95 -2.32
N PHE A 56 1.59 -3.00 -3.46
CA PHE A 56 0.98 -4.18 -4.05
C PHE A 56 1.74 -4.58 -5.33
N PRO A 57 2.49 -5.70 -5.32
CA PRO A 57 3.00 -6.33 -6.53
C PRO A 57 1.85 -6.97 -7.32
N MET A 58 1.53 -6.43 -8.49
CA MET A 58 0.33 -6.79 -9.26
C MET A 58 0.53 -8.01 -10.16
N ARG A 59 0.14 -9.19 -9.66
CA ARG A 59 0.34 -10.47 -10.34
C ARG A 59 -0.88 -10.92 -11.14
N PHE A 60 -0.76 -10.82 -12.46
CA PHE A 60 -1.74 -11.36 -13.41
C PHE A 60 -1.17 -12.56 -14.16
N LYS A 61 -2.02 -13.56 -14.42
CA LYS A 61 -1.63 -14.77 -15.15
C LYS A 61 -1.61 -14.54 -16.66
N GLU A 62 -2.65 -13.90 -17.18
CA GLU A 62 -2.82 -13.66 -18.61
C GLU A 62 -2.15 -12.36 -19.04
N ASN A 63 -1.49 -12.37 -20.20
CA ASN A 63 -0.83 -11.18 -20.72
C ASN A 63 -1.86 -10.08 -21.06
N THR A 64 -3.07 -10.44 -21.49
CA THR A 64 -4.16 -9.49 -21.75
C THR A 64 -4.53 -8.72 -20.48
N ASP A 65 -4.68 -9.41 -19.35
CA ASP A 65 -4.97 -8.78 -18.06
C ASP A 65 -3.85 -7.83 -17.63
N VAL A 66 -2.58 -8.18 -17.91
CA VAL A 66 -1.44 -7.29 -17.63
C VAL A 66 -1.59 -5.98 -18.40
N ILE A 67 -1.91 -6.03 -19.69
CA ILE A 67 -2.06 -4.82 -20.51
C ILE A 67 -3.24 -3.97 -20.02
N ILE A 68 -4.39 -4.61 -19.74
CA ILE A 68 -5.58 -3.91 -19.23
C ILE A 68 -5.28 -3.26 -17.88
N ALA A 69 -4.64 -3.98 -16.97
CA ALA A 69 -4.33 -3.50 -15.64
C ALA A 69 -3.33 -2.34 -15.67
N ILE A 70 -2.28 -2.42 -16.50
CA ILE A 70 -1.32 -1.32 -16.66
C ILE A 70 -2.03 -0.06 -17.16
N ALA A 71 -2.88 -0.17 -18.19
CA ALA A 71 -3.65 0.96 -18.69
C ALA A 71 -4.56 1.55 -17.61
N PHE A 72 -5.24 0.70 -16.83
CA PHE A 72 -6.07 1.12 -15.70
C PHE A 72 -5.25 1.84 -14.62
N PHE A 73 -4.10 1.30 -14.21
CA PHE A 73 -3.27 1.92 -13.16
C PHE A 73 -2.65 3.23 -13.60
N GLN A 74 -2.22 3.34 -14.85
CA GLN A 74 -1.73 4.59 -15.41
C GLN A 74 -2.80 5.68 -15.36
N GLU A 75 -4.02 5.36 -15.79
CA GLU A 75 -5.15 6.30 -15.71
C GLU A 75 -5.52 6.62 -14.26
N LEU A 76 -5.53 5.62 -13.38
CA LEU A 76 -5.83 5.80 -11.96
C LEU A 76 -4.86 6.76 -11.27
N VAL A 77 -3.56 6.70 -11.60
CA VAL A 77 -2.56 7.64 -11.07
C VAL A 77 -2.84 9.07 -11.56
N VAL A 78 -3.20 9.22 -12.84
CA VAL A 78 -3.54 10.54 -13.42
C VAL A 78 -4.77 11.12 -12.73
N VAL A 79 -5.86 10.37 -12.65
CA VAL A 79 -7.11 10.79 -12.00
C VAL A 79 -6.90 11.03 -10.50
N GLY A 80 -6.18 10.15 -9.82
CA GLY A 80 -5.85 10.25 -8.40
C GLY A 80 -5.02 11.48 -8.05
N SER A 81 -4.28 12.04 -9.02
CA SER A 81 -3.49 13.26 -8.85
C SER A 81 -4.31 14.55 -9.08
N THR A 82 -5.59 14.43 -9.47
CA THR A 82 -6.45 15.60 -9.69
C THR A 82 -6.92 16.20 -8.37
N ARG A 83 -7.26 17.50 -8.40
CA ARG A 83 -7.80 18.21 -7.23
C ARG A 83 -9.12 17.63 -6.73
N ALA A 84 -9.92 17.02 -7.61
CA ALA A 84 -11.16 16.33 -7.23
C ALA A 84 -10.88 15.15 -6.28
N CYS A 85 -9.71 14.53 -6.39
CA CYS A 85 -9.25 13.43 -5.56
C CYS A 85 -8.27 13.86 -4.47
N ALA A 86 -8.17 15.16 -4.12
CA ALA A 86 -7.19 15.65 -3.14
C ALA A 86 -7.31 15.04 -1.73
N LYS A 87 -8.48 14.48 -1.38
CA LYS A 87 -8.72 13.78 -0.11
C LYS A 87 -8.46 12.27 -0.19
N ALA A 88 -8.24 11.73 -1.38
CA ALA A 88 -7.96 10.30 -1.57
C ALA A 88 -6.51 9.97 -1.18
N PRO A 89 -6.21 8.71 -0.82
CA PRO A 89 -4.84 8.25 -0.64
C PRO A 89 -4.02 8.49 -1.91
N HIS A 90 -2.76 8.89 -1.74
CA HIS A 90 -1.87 9.11 -2.86
C HIS A 90 -1.57 7.79 -3.57
N CYS A 91 -1.87 7.67 -4.86
CA CYS A 91 -1.66 6.47 -5.65
C CYS A 91 -0.48 6.66 -6.61
N ILE A 92 0.42 5.68 -6.68
CA ILE A 92 1.54 5.64 -7.62
C ILE A 92 1.59 4.26 -8.24
N TRP A 93 1.91 4.19 -9.52
CA TRP A 93 2.26 2.95 -10.20
C TRP A 93 3.70 3.02 -10.73
N SER A 94 4.44 1.93 -10.60
CA SER A 94 5.80 1.79 -11.11
C SER A 94 6.01 0.41 -11.73
N PRO A 95 6.72 0.29 -12.86
CA PRO A 95 7.09 -1.01 -13.42
C PRO A 95 8.18 -1.71 -12.59
N ILE A 96 8.93 -0.97 -11.77
CA ILE A 96 10.04 -1.49 -10.95
C ILE A 96 9.71 -1.47 -9.45
N PRO A 97 10.30 -2.38 -8.66
CA PRO A 97 10.08 -2.40 -7.21
C PRO A 97 10.50 -1.07 -6.57
N PRO A 98 9.69 -0.50 -5.67
CA PRO A 98 10.08 0.69 -4.91
C PRO A 98 11.38 0.47 -4.11
N PRO A 99 12.20 1.50 -3.91
CA PRO A 99 13.47 1.40 -3.17
C PRO A 99 13.32 0.81 -1.76
N GLU A 100 12.18 1.03 -1.12
CA GLU A 100 11.87 0.53 0.22
C GLU A 100 11.78 -0.99 0.28
N LEU A 101 11.46 -1.65 -0.84
CA LEU A 101 11.42 -3.11 -0.94
C LEU A 101 12.78 -3.72 -1.32
N ARG A 102 13.85 -2.91 -1.44
CA ARG A 102 15.19 -3.44 -1.70
C ARG A 102 15.63 -4.33 -0.54
N GLY A 103 15.89 -5.60 -0.85
CA GLY A 103 16.28 -6.61 0.13
C GLY A 103 15.22 -7.70 0.37
N GLU A 104 13.99 -7.52 -0.13
CA GLU A 104 12.98 -8.58 -0.12
C GLU A 104 13.29 -9.66 -1.19
N PRO A 105 12.83 -10.90 -1.00
CA PRO A 105 13.07 -12.01 -1.94
C PRO A 105 12.56 -11.69 -3.35
N ILE A 106 13.35 -12.05 -4.37
CA ILE A 106 13.01 -11.72 -5.76
C ILE A 106 11.72 -12.40 -6.23
N GLU A 107 11.40 -13.58 -5.68
CA GLU A 107 10.15 -14.28 -5.96
C GLU A 107 8.93 -13.46 -5.52
N ASP A 108 9.07 -12.74 -4.40
CA ASP A 108 8.03 -11.89 -3.85
C ASP A 108 7.93 -10.52 -4.53
N LEU A 109 8.96 -10.12 -5.29
CA LEU A 109 8.97 -8.90 -6.09
C LEU A 109 8.72 -9.16 -7.59
N SER A 110 8.79 -10.42 -8.05
CA SER A 110 8.53 -10.76 -9.45
C SER A 110 7.05 -10.55 -9.79
N THR A 111 6.80 -9.60 -10.70
CA THR A 111 5.46 -9.20 -11.13
C THR A 111 5.49 -8.70 -12.57
N LYS A 112 4.44 -9.01 -13.34
CA LYS A 112 4.26 -8.51 -14.71
C LYS A 112 3.46 -7.20 -14.76
N GLY A 113 2.61 -6.94 -13.76
CA GLY A 113 1.75 -5.76 -13.71
C GLY A 113 2.36 -4.55 -13.00
N GLY A 114 3.63 -4.64 -12.60
CA GLY A 114 4.30 -3.62 -11.80
C GLY A 114 3.83 -3.57 -10.35
N PHE A 115 4.04 -2.41 -9.71
CA PHE A 115 3.81 -2.14 -8.30
C PHE A 115 2.89 -0.94 -8.13
N VAL A 116 1.80 -1.13 -7.40
CA VAL A 116 0.89 -0.07 -7.00
C VAL A 116 1.18 0.32 -5.56
N SER A 117 1.46 1.59 -5.31
CA SER A 117 1.74 2.14 -3.98
C SER A 117 0.64 3.10 -3.56
N LEU A 118 0.01 2.81 -2.42
CA LEU A 118 -1.04 3.63 -1.82
C LEU A 118 -0.50 4.29 -0.54
N GLY A 119 -0.38 5.61 -0.57
CA GLY A 119 0.05 6.44 0.55
C GLY A 119 -1.13 6.91 1.39
N ILE A 120 -1.17 6.46 2.64
CA ILE A 120 -2.13 6.87 3.66
C ILE A 120 -1.43 7.89 4.56
N THR A 121 -1.80 9.16 4.44
CA THR A 121 -1.24 10.26 5.25
C THR A 121 -2.15 10.52 6.46
N PHE A 122 -1.60 10.56 7.66
CA PHE A 122 -2.37 10.69 8.90
C PHE A 122 -2.90 12.10 9.21
N LEU A 123 -2.60 13.09 8.36
CA LEU A 123 -3.25 14.40 8.43
C LEU A 123 -4.77 14.31 8.22
N LEU A 124 -5.25 13.33 7.44
CA LEU A 124 -6.69 13.10 7.27
C LEU A 124 -7.34 12.50 8.53
N SER A 125 -6.62 11.68 9.29
CA SER A 125 -7.12 11.13 10.55
C SER A 125 -7.22 12.18 11.67
N ILE A 126 -6.40 13.22 11.68
CA ILE A 126 -6.58 14.34 12.61
C ILE A 126 -7.84 15.13 12.24
N PHE A 127 -8.05 15.41 10.96
CA PHE A 127 -9.26 16.10 10.48
C PHE A 127 -10.54 15.30 10.72
N LEU A 128 -10.53 13.98 10.49
CA LEU A 128 -11.69 13.10 10.75
C LEU A 128 -11.95 12.87 12.24
N LYS A 129 -10.92 13.00 13.09
CA LYS A 129 -11.05 12.89 14.55
C LYS A 129 -11.52 14.21 15.19
N GLN A 130 -11.23 15.37 14.59
CA GLN A 130 -11.83 16.65 15.02
C GLN A 130 -13.29 16.85 14.56
N ASN A 131 -13.71 16.25 13.45
CA ASN A 131 -15.08 16.41 12.93
C ASN A 131 -16.12 15.40 13.47
N ASN A 132 -15.76 14.54 14.42
CA ASN A 132 -16.67 13.57 15.06
C ASN A 132 -16.74 13.74 16.59
N SER A 133 -16.44 14.94 17.08
CA SER A 133 -16.63 15.34 18.47
C SER A 133 -17.45 16.62 18.54
N GLU A 134 -18.72 16.51 18.14
CA GLU A 134 -19.87 17.29 18.61
C GLU A 134 -21.03 16.33 18.87
#